data_AF-A0A7S2MPA9-F1
#
_entry.id   AF-A0A7S2MPA9-F1
#
_cell.length_a   1.000
_cell.length_b   1.000
_cell.length_c   1.000
_cell.angle_alpha   90.00
_cell.angle_beta   90.00
_cell.angle_gamma   90.00
#
_symmetry.space_group_name_H-M   'P 1'
#
loop_
_entity.id
_entity.type
_entity.pdbx_description
1 polymer ?
#
loop_
_entity_poly.entity_id
_entity_poly.type
_entity_poly.pdbx_seq_one_letter_code
_entity_poly.pdbx_strand_id
1 'polypeptide(L)'
;QDQVAVLQLVAGWDTPARARWTSALGLAITAGAPLSRSLRSRAGTHRALSLFHLASIVALLAFRKSFFWVGVAFLALGQQRRAPSAASVVDGACKTLGVGRGQAVSWLASLRAAVDFLAPPLYSRAYGAAVSVGRPQDVFLLPACLALLAEALRLRIARTDPAAFGDAGAH
;
A
#
# COMPACT_ATOMS: atom_id res chain seq x y z
N GLN A 1 12.29 0.79 1.52
CA GLN A 1 13.22 1.88 1.20
C GLN A 1 14.55 1.31 0.75
N ASP A 2 15.11 0.38 1.52
CA ASP A 2 16.41 -0.26 1.25
C ASP A 2 16.52 -0.87 -0.16
N GLN A 3 15.50 -1.60 -0.61
CA GLN A 3 15.48 -2.18 -1.97
C GLN A 3 15.54 -1.11 -3.07
N VAL A 4 14.88 0.04 -2.87
CA VAL A 4 14.95 1.15 -3.82
C VAL A 4 16.33 1.80 -3.77
N ALA A 5 16.93 1.93 -2.59
CA ALA A 5 18.28 2.46 -2.43
C ALA A 5 19.33 1.57 -3.13
N VAL A 6 19.22 0.25 -3.00
CA VAL A 6 20.07 -0.71 -3.74
C VAL A 6 19.90 -0.53 -5.25
N LEU A 7 18.65 -0.44 -5.75
CA LEU A 7 18.41 -0.21 -7.18
C LEU A 7 18.94 1.15 -7.67
N GLN A 8 18.87 2.19 -6.85
CA GLN A 8 19.44 3.50 -7.18
C GLN A 8 20.97 3.43 -7.30
N LEU A 9 21.64 2.70 -6.40
CA LEU A 9 23.09 2.47 -6.47
C LEU A 9 23.46 1.70 -7.74
N VAL A 10 22.72 0.63 -8.06
CA VAL A 10 22.92 -0.15 -9.29
C VAL A 10 22.66 0.70 -10.54
N ALA A 11 21.72 1.65 -10.47
CA ALA A 11 21.44 2.60 -11.54
C ALA A 11 22.44 3.78 -11.62
N GLY A 12 23.52 3.76 -10.83
CA GLY A 12 24.56 4.79 -10.86
C GLY A 12 24.15 6.14 -10.27
N TRP A 13 23.13 6.18 -9.41
CA TRP A 13 22.69 7.44 -8.80
C TRP A 13 23.71 7.96 -7.80
N ASP A 14 24.06 9.23 -7.93
CA ASP A 14 24.91 9.95 -6.99
C ASP A 14 24.19 10.29 -5.67
N THR A 15 24.95 10.73 -4.67
CA THR A 15 24.40 11.10 -3.36
C THR A 15 23.35 12.22 -3.46
N PRO A 16 23.57 13.31 -4.22
CA PRO A 16 22.55 14.36 -4.42
C PRO A 16 21.22 13.87 -5.02
N ALA A 17 21.23 12.98 -6.02
CA ALA A 17 20.00 12.43 -6.60
C ALA A 17 19.23 11.57 -5.61
N ARG A 18 19.93 10.70 -4.86
CA ARG A 18 19.29 9.87 -3.81
C ARG A 18 18.72 10.73 -2.68
N ALA A 19 19.42 11.79 -2.29
CA ALA A 19 18.93 12.74 -1.29
C ALA A 19 17.64 13.45 -1.75
N ARG A 20 17.63 14.00 -2.99
CA ARG A 20 16.43 14.62 -3.57
C ARG A 20 15.26 13.67 -3.65
N TRP A 21 15.49 12.42 -4.04
CA TRP A 21 14.43 11.42 -4.11
C TRP A 21 13.90 11.02 -2.73
N THR A 22 14.77 10.93 -1.73
CA THR A 22 14.36 10.65 -0.34
C THR A 22 13.53 11.80 0.23
N SER A 23 13.92 13.04 -0.02
CA SER A 23 13.13 14.22 0.35
C SER A 23 11.78 14.24 -0.38
N ALA A 24 11.75 13.91 -1.68
CA ALA A 24 10.52 13.81 -2.45
C ALA A 24 9.62 12.68 -1.95
N LEU A 25 10.18 11.55 -1.51
CA LEU A 25 9.42 10.47 -0.86
C LEU A 25 8.78 10.96 0.44
N GLY A 26 9.52 11.69 1.28
CA GLY A 26 8.99 12.29 2.51
C GLY A 26 7.83 13.26 2.22
N LEU A 27 8.03 14.14 1.22
CA LEU A 27 7.00 15.09 0.77
C LEU A 27 5.78 14.37 0.16
N ALA A 28 5.98 13.31 -0.61
CA ALA A 28 4.92 12.51 -1.20
C ALA A 28 4.00 11.89 -0.13
N ILE A 29 4.57 11.46 0.99
CA ILE A 29 3.80 10.89 2.11
C ILE A 29 2.88 11.94 2.74
N THR A 30 3.36 13.19 2.89
CA THR A 30 2.57 14.28 3.49
C THR A 30 1.56 14.89 2.50
N ALA A 31 1.97 15.10 1.25
CA ALA A 31 1.16 15.73 0.20
C ALA A 31 0.01 14.84 -0.30
N GLY A 32 0.07 13.52 -0.11
CA GLY A 32 -1.01 12.62 -0.53
C GLY A 32 -2.33 12.82 0.24
N ALA A 33 -2.29 13.40 1.45
CA ALA A 33 -3.47 13.56 2.30
C ALA A 33 -4.60 14.40 1.65
N PRO A 34 -4.36 15.66 1.19
CA PRO A 34 -5.40 16.45 0.51
C PRO A 34 -5.93 15.77 -0.76
N LEU A 35 -5.04 15.14 -1.56
CA LEU A 35 -5.43 14.41 -2.77
C LEU A 35 -6.37 13.23 -2.43
N SER A 36 -6.06 12.48 -1.37
CA SER A 36 -6.91 11.37 -0.91
C SER A 36 -8.28 11.83 -0.40
N ARG A 37 -8.36 13.01 0.24
CA ARG A 37 -9.64 13.59 0.68
C ARG A 37 -10.49 13.97 -0.52
N SER A 38 -9.90 14.65 -1.50
CA SER A 38 -10.59 15.04 -2.74
C SER A 38 -11.09 13.81 -3.53
N LEU A 39 -10.27 12.77 -3.66
CA LEU A 39 -10.66 11.54 -4.35
C LEU A 39 -11.78 10.81 -3.62
N ARG A 40 -11.74 10.73 -2.28
CA ARG A 40 -12.81 10.11 -1.50
C ARG A 40 -14.12 10.88 -1.59
N SER A 41 -14.08 12.21 -1.55
CA SER A 41 -15.29 13.02 -1.66
C SER A 41 -15.94 12.94 -3.03
N ARG A 42 -15.16 12.71 -4.10
CA ARG A 42 -15.67 12.62 -5.48
C ARG A 42 -16.07 11.21 -5.89
N ALA A 43 -15.27 10.20 -5.52
CA ALA A 43 -15.43 8.83 -6.01
C ALA A 43 -16.09 7.89 -5.00
N GLY A 44 -16.28 8.34 -3.75
CA GLY A 44 -16.66 7.48 -2.64
C GLY A 44 -15.47 6.66 -2.10
N THR A 45 -15.65 6.09 -0.91
CA THR A 45 -14.58 5.39 -0.20
C THR A 45 -14.11 4.15 -0.95
N HIS A 46 -15.03 3.37 -1.53
CA HIS A 46 -14.67 2.11 -2.23
C HIS A 46 -13.84 2.33 -3.48
N ARG A 47 -14.29 3.25 -4.35
CA ARG A 47 -13.55 3.53 -5.60
C ARG A 47 -12.22 4.20 -5.30
N ALA A 48 -12.17 5.11 -4.32
CA ALA A 48 -10.92 5.71 -3.89
C ALA A 48 -9.92 4.66 -3.36
N LEU A 49 -10.39 3.68 -2.57
CA LEU A 49 -9.55 2.58 -2.10
C LEU A 49 -8.99 1.75 -3.27
N SER A 50 -9.82 1.36 -4.25
CA SER A 50 -9.36 0.69 -5.47
C SER A 50 -8.27 1.50 -6.19
N LEU A 51 -8.47 2.80 -6.34
CA LEU A 51 -7.49 3.70 -6.96
C LEU A 51 -6.18 3.76 -6.17
N PHE A 52 -6.23 3.73 -4.84
CA PHE A 52 -5.01 3.71 -4.02
C PHE A 52 -4.27 2.36 -4.11
N HIS A 53 -5.00 1.24 -4.19
CA HIS A 53 -4.40 -0.08 -4.45
C HIS A 53 -3.74 -0.12 -5.83
N LEU A 54 -4.45 0.34 -6.87
CA LEU A 54 -3.92 0.43 -8.22
C LEU A 54 -2.68 1.33 -8.28
N ALA A 55 -2.73 2.52 -7.68
CA ALA A 55 -1.59 3.43 -7.59
C ALA A 55 -0.39 2.77 -6.90
N SER A 56 -0.61 1.99 -5.85
CA SER A 56 0.46 1.24 -5.19
C SER A 56 1.09 0.18 -6.09
N ILE A 57 0.27 -0.55 -6.85
CA ILE A 57 0.75 -1.55 -7.81
C ILE A 57 1.56 -0.86 -8.91
N VAL A 58 1.05 0.24 -9.49
CA VAL A 58 1.76 1.02 -10.50
C VAL A 58 3.09 1.54 -9.97
N ALA A 59 3.13 2.05 -8.72
CA ALA A 59 4.37 2.50 -8.09
C ALA A 59 5.43 1.37 -8.00
N LEU A 60 5.01 0.17 -7.59
CA LEU A 60 5.90 -0.99 -7.46
C LEU A 60 6.41 -1.48 -8.83
N LEU A 61 5.53 -1.49 -9.84
CA LEU A 61 5.92 -1.82 -11.22
C LEU A 61 6.85 -0.76 -11.83
N ALA A 62 6.67 0.52 -11.48
CA ALA A 62 7.57 1.60 -11.87
C ALA A 62 8.95 1.44 -11.23
N PHE A 63 9.03 1.11 -9.93
CA PHE A 63 10.31 0.82 -9.26
C PHE A 63 11.03 -0.38 -9.86
N ARG A 64 10.28 -1.45 -10.23
CA ARG A 64 10.83 -2.60 -10.94
C ARG A 64 11.50 -2.23 -12.28
N LYS A 65 11.01 -1.17 -12.94
CA LYS A 65 11.55 -0.65 -14.20
C LYS A 65 12.52 0.52 -14.00
N SER A 66 12.94 0.80 -12.76
CA SER A 66 13.81 1.92 -12.40
C SER A 66 13.22 3.31 -12.73
N PHE A 67 11.90 3.42 -12.91
CA PHE A 67 11.20 4.70 -13.05
C PHE A 67 10.91 5.32 -11.68
N PHE A 68 11.95 5.67 -10.96
CA PHE A 68 11.89 6.05 -9.54
C PHE A 68 10.99 7.27 -9.24
N TRP A 69 10.99 8.27 -10.11
CA TRP A 69 10.16 9.48 -9.92
C TRP A 69 8.68 9.22 -10.15
N VAL A 70 8.36 8.47 -11.21
CA VAL A 70 6.99 7.99 -11.48
C VAL A 70 6.51 7.13 -10.31
N GLY A 71 7.37 6.24 -9.82
CA GLY A 71 7.09 5.42 -8.65
C GLY A 71 6.72 6.25 -7.42
N VAL A 72 7.47 7.32 -7.11
CA VAL A 72 7.17 8.22 -5.98
C VAL A 72 5.83 8.93 -6.15
N ALA A 73 5.52 9.44 -7.36
CA ALA A 73 4.26 10.12 -7.62
C ALA A 73 3.05 9.21 -7.35
N PHE A 74 3.09 7.97 -7.84
CA PHE A 74 2.03 7.00 -7.59
C PHE A 74 2.03 6.50 -6.13
N LEU A 75 3.20 6.36 -5.51
CA LEU A 75 3.31 5.96 -4.12
C LEU A 75 2.68 6.99 -3.17
N ALA A 76 2.80 8.29 -3.47
CA ALA A 76 2.18 9.39 -2.72
C ALA A 76 0.68 9.12 -2.49
N LEU A 77 0.01 8.71 -3.57
CA LEU A 77 -1.41 8.37 -3.57
C LEU A 77 -1.66 7.00 -2.94
N GLY A 78 -0.87 5.99 -3.32
CA GLY A 78 -1.04 4.62 -2.86
C GLY A 78 -0.93 4.45 -1.34
N GLN A 79 -0.06 5.22 -0.68
CA GLN A 79 0.11 5.18 0.78
C GLN A 79 -1.12 5.66 1.56
N GLN A 80 -2.00 6.45 0.93
CA GLN A 80 -3.18 7.03 1.58
C GLN A 80 -4.27 6.00 1.86
N ARG A 81 -4.13 4.74 1.37
CA ARG A 81 -5.07 3.65 1.67
C ARG A 81 -5.10 3.22 3.13
N ARG A 82 -4.00 3.42 3.88
CA ARG A 82 -3.84 2.85 5.22
C ARG A 82 -4.96 3.25 6.19
N ALA A 83 -5.25 4.55 6.29
CA ALA A 83 -6.28 5.06 7.18
C ALA A 83 -7.71 4.61 6.82
N PRO A 84 -8.19 4.77 5.57
CA PRO A 84 -9.53 4.29 5.20
C PRO A 84 -9.67 2.76 5.26
N SER A 85 -8.63 1.99 4.89
CA SER A 85 -8.67 0.52 5.05
C SER A 85 -8.75 0.11 6.51
N ALA A 86 -7.95 0.72 7.39
CA ALA A 86 -8.00 0.46 8.83
C ALA A 86 -9.37 0.80 9.43
N ALA A 87 -9.94 1.96 9.07
CA ALA A 87 -11.27 2.35 9.51
C ALA A 87 -12.33 1.34 9.06
N SER A 88 -12.31 0.92 7.79
CA SER A 88 -13.25 -0.07 7.27
C SER A 88 -13.16 -1.43 7.99
N VAL A 89 -11.95 -1.89 8.32
CA VAL A 89 -11.77 -3.16 9.07
C VAL A 89 -12.29 -3.03 10.50
N VAL A 90 -11.99 -1.91 11.17
CA VAL A 90 -12.45 -1.65 12.54
C VAL A 90 -13.97 -1.55 12.59
N ASP A 91 -14.57 -0.76 11.69
CA ASP A 91 -16.02 -0.58 11.64
C ASP A 91 -16.73 -1.88 11.26
N GLY A 92 -16.16 -2.67 10.34
CA GLY A 92 -16.64 -4.01 10.01
C GLY A 92 -16.63 -4.95 11.20
N ALA A 93 -15.52 -5.03 11.95
CA ALA A 93 -15.42 -5.87 13.14
C ALA A 93 -16.43 -5.46 14.24
N CYS A 94 -16.60 -4.16 14.48
CA CYS A 94 -17.59 -3.67 15.44
C CYS A 94 -19.02 -4.09 15.04
N LYS A 95 -19.37 -3.99 13.76
CA LYS A 95 -20.71 -4.31 13.26
C LYS A 95 -21.00 -5.81 13.23
N THR A 96 -20.05 -6.63 12.80
CA THR A 96 -20.29 -8.07 12.57
C THR A 96 -20.01 -8.93 13.80
N LEU A 97 -19.05 -8.53 14.64
CA LEU A 97 -18.62 -9.30 15.81
C LEU A 97 -19.12 -8.71 17.14
N GLY A 98 -19.76 -7.53 17.10
CA GLY A 98 -20.26 -6.85 18.30
C GLY A 98 -19.15 -6.38 19.26
N VAL A 99 -17.91 -6.24 18.78
CA VAL A 99 -16.77 -5.83 19.61
C VAL A 99 -16.65 -4.32 19.74
N GLY A 100 -16.08 -3.85 20.85
CA GLY A 100 -15.80 -2.43 21.05
C GLY A 100 -14.71 -1.91 20.09
N ARG A 101 -14.79 -0.64 19.70
CA ARG A 101 -13.82 0.01 18.79
C ARG A 101 -12.37 -0.12 19.28
N GLY A 102 -12.14 0.02 20.58
CA GLY A 102 -10.80 -0.11 21.18
C GLY A 102 -10.22 -1.52 20.99
N GLN A 103 -11.04 -2.56 21.16
CA GLN A 103 -10.64 -3.95 20.96
C GLN A 103 -10.34 -4.23 19.48
N ALA A 104 -11.19 -3.77 18.56
CA ALA A 104 -10.95 -3.92 17.13
C ALA A 104 -9.66 -3.21 16.66
N VAL A 105 -9.37 -2.02 17.19
CA VAL A 105 -8.10 -1.30 16.93
C VAL A 105 -6.91 -2.08 17.49
N SER A 106 -7.04 -2.66 18.69
CA SER A 106 -5.99 -3.49 19.29
C SER A 106 -5.69 -4.73 18.43
N TRP A 107 -6.72 -5.44 17.95
CA TRP A 107 -6.55 -6.57 17.04
C TRP A 107 -5.85 -6.18 15.74
N LEU A 108 -6.24 -5.05 15.14
CA LEU A 108 -5.59 -4.55 13.93
C LEU A 108 -4.12 -4.21 14.19
N ALA A 109 -3.79 -3.63 15.35
CA ALA A 109 -2.42 -3.33 15.73
C ALA A 109 -1.58 -4.60 15.93
N SER A 110 -2.13 -5.62 16.60
CA SER A 110 -1.47 -6.93 16.76
C SER A 110 -1.22 -7.62 15.43
N LEU A 111 -2.21 -7.61 14.53
CA LEU A 111 -2.06 -8.17 13.19
C LEU A 111 -0.95 -7.45 12.41
N ARG A 112 -0.93 -6.11 12.48
CA ARG A 112 0.12 -5.31 11.84
C ARG A 112 1.50 -5.66 12.41
N ALA A 113 1.64 -5.77 13.73
CA ALA A 113 2.90 -6.15 14.36
C ALA A 113 3.37 -7.53 13.89
N ALA A 114 2.46 -8.50 13.77
CA ALA A 114 2.78 -9.82 13.23
C ALA A 114 3.25 -9.75 11.76
N VAL A 115 2.59 -8.92 10.93
CA VAL A 115 3.01 -8.70 9.53
C VAL A 115 4.37 -8.01 9.46
N ASP A 116 4.60 -6.98 10.29
CA ASP A 116 5.87 -6.24 10.33
C ASP A 116 7.03 -7.15 10.81
N PHE A 117 6.76 -8.13 11.68
CA PHE A 117 7.72 -9.16 12.09
C PHE A 117 8.01 -10.18 10.97
N LEU A 118 6.98 -10.62 10.24
CA LEU A 118 7.11 -11.64 9.18
C LEU A 118 7.61 -11.06 7.84
N ALA A 119 7.43 -9.76 7.61
CA ALA A 119 7.78 -9.14 6.33
C ALA A 119 9.29 -9.24 6.02
N PRO A 120 10.24 -8.86 6.90
CA PRO A 120 11.67 -8.92 6.60
C PRO A 120 12.16 -10.29 6.09
N PRO A 121 11.89 -11.44 6.75
CA PRO A 121 12.34 -12.73 6.24
C PRO A 121 11.68 -13.13 4.92
N LEU A 122 10.40 -12.76 4.71
CA LEU A 122 9.73 -13.00 3.42
C LEU A 122 10.37 -12.18 2.29
N TYR A 123 10.66 -10.90 2.53
CA TYR A 123 11.34 -10.04 1.57
C TYR A 123 12.78 -10.50 1.31
N SER A 124 13.51 -10.93 2.34
CA SER A 124 14.87 -11.45 2.19
C SER A 124 14.90 -12.69 1.29
N ARG A 125 13.98 -13.64 1.49
CA ARG A 125 13.85 -14.82 0.63
C ARG A 125 13.47 -14.45 -0.80
N ALA A 126 12.51 -13.55 -0.99
CA ALA A 126 12.09 -13.09 -2.32
C ALA A 126 13.23 -12.36 -3.05
N TYR A 127 14.00 -11.54 -2.34
CA TYR A 127 15.17 -10.87 -2.89
C TYR A 127 16.26 -11.87 -3.27
N GLY A 128 16.57 -12.84 -2.40
CA GLY A 128 17.54 -13.90 -2.71
C GLY A 128 17.18 -14.70 -3.96
N ALA A 129 15.90 -15.08 -4.10
CA ALA A 129 15.40 -15.75 -5.30
C ALA A 129 15.48 -14.86 -6.55
N ALA A 130 15.19 -13.56 -6.43
CA ALA A 130 15.30 -12.62 -7.54
C ALA A 130 16.76 -12.43 -7.98
N VAL A 131 17.69 -12.35 -7.02
CA VAL A 131 19.13 -12.26 -7.27
C VAL A 131 19.68 -13.53 -7.92
N SER A 132 19.25 -14.73 -7.50
CA SER A 132 19.72 -16.00 -8.10
C SER A 132 19.33 -16.15 -9.58
N VAL A 133 18.31 -15.42 -10.04
CA VAL A 133 17.87 -15.37 -11.45
C VAL A 133 18.47 -14.16 -12.18
N GLY A 134 19.31 -13.35 -11.52
CA GLY A 134 19.92 -12.15 -12.10
C GLY A 134 18.95 -10.98 -12.28
N ARG A 135 17.82 -10.97 -11.57
CA ARG A 135 16.76 -9.97 -11.70
C ARG A 135 16.36 -9.38 -10.34
N PRO A 136 17.25 -8.73 -9.59
CA PRO A 136 16.97 -8.21 -8.24
C PRO A 136 15.73 -7.30 -8.17
N GLN A 137 15.41 -6.57 -9.24
CA GLN A 137 14.22 -5.73 -9.36
C GLN A 137 12.88 -6.50 -9.30
N ASP A 138 12.88 -7.82 -9.51
CA ASP A 138 11.67 -8.63 -9.38
C ASP A 138 11.20 -8.77 -7.92
N VAL A 139 12.00 -8.35 -6.93
CA VAL A 139 11.58 -8.25 -5.52
C VAL A 139 10.32 -7.40 -5.32
N PHE A 140 10.08 -6.41 -6.19
CA PHE A 140 8.89 -5.55 -6.14
C PHE A 140 7.60 -6.27 -6.58
N LEU A 141 7.69 -7.45 -7.21
CA LEU A 141 6.51 -8.24 -7.57
C LEU A 141 5.80 -8.79 -6.33
N LEU A 142 6.53 -9.16 -5.28
CA LEU A 142 5.93 -9.67 -4.04
C LEU A 142 4.92 -8.68 -3.43
N PRO A 143 5.29 -7.43 -3.08
CA PRO A 143 4.33 -6.45 -2.60
C PRO A 143 3.23 -6.11 -3.61
N ALA A 144 3.51 -6.19 -4.92
CA ALA A 144 2.50 -5.90 -5.95
C ALA A 144 1.43 -7.00 -5.97
N CYS A 145 1.83 -8.27 -5.89
CA CYS A 145 0.94 -9.42 -5.75
C CYS A 145 0.15 -9.34 -4.44
N LEU A 146 0.77 -8.97 -3.33
CA LEU A 146 0.06 -8.79 -2.05
C LEU A 146 -0.97 -7.64 -2.12
N ALA A 147 -0.63 -6.52 -2.76
CA ALA A 147 -1.55 -5.40 -2.95
C ALA A 147 -2.74 -5.78 -3.84
N LEU A 148 -2.49 -6.58 -4.89
CA LEU A 148 -3.53 -7.11 -5.79
C LEU A 148 -4.42 -8.12 -5.06
N LEU A 149 -3.84 -9.04 -4.30
CA LEU A 149 -4.58 -10.02 -3.49
C LEU A 149 -5.46 -9.31 -2.46
N ALA A 150 -4.93 -8.29 -1.78
CA ALA A 150 -5.70 -7.50 -0.82
C ALA A 150 -6.90 -6.80 -1.48
N GLU A 151 -6.73 -6.24 -2.68
CA GLU A 151 -7.83 -5.63 -3.43
C GLU A 151 -8.85 -6.67 -3.90
N ALA A 152 -8.40 -7.83 -4.39
CA ALA A 152 -9.27 -8.92 -4.81
C ALA A 152 -10.12 -9.45 -3.64
N LEU A 153 -9.52 -9.62 -2.45
CA LEU A 153 -10.21 -10.00 -1.23
C LEU A 153 -11.22 -8.93 -0.82
N ARG A 154 -10.83 -7.65 -0.82
CA ARG A 154 -11.72 -6.54 -0.49
C ARG A 154 -12.94 -6.51 -1.42
N LEU A 155 -12.74 -6.63 -2.73
CA LEU A 155 -13.81 -6.66 -3.73
C LEU A 155 -14.72 -7.89 -3.56
N ARG A 156 -14.16 -9.06 -3.19
CA ARG A 156 -14.94 -10.26 -2.88
C ARG A 156 -15.83 -10.04 -1.66
N ILE A 157 -15.29 -9.49 -0.58
CA ILE A 157 -16.07 -9.18 0.64
C ILE A 157 -17.15 -8.16 0.28
N ALA A 158 -16.82 -7.10 -0.46
CA ALA A 158 -17.79 -6.08 -0.84
C ALA A 158 -18.96 -6.60 -1.69
N ARG A 159 -18.74 -7.66 -2.48
CA ARG A 159 -19.80 -8.34 -3.24
C ARG A 159 -20.66 -9.28 -2.38
N THR A 160 -20.10 -9.85 -1.32
CA THR A 160 -20.79 -10.84 -0.46
C THR A 160 -21.51 -10.20 0.71
N ASP A 161 -20.99 -9.08 1.22
CA ASP A 161 -21.57 -8.29 2.30
C ASP A 161 -21.39 -6.79 2.02
N PRO A 162 -22.34 -6.18 1.28
CA PRO A 162 -22.32 -4.74 1.02
C PRO A 162 -22.46 -3.90 2.30
N ALA A 163 -23.10 -4.43 3.34
CA ALA A 163 -23.37 -3.73 4.60
C ALA A 163 -22.10 -3.55 5.45
N ALA A 164 -21.14 -4.49 5.36
CA ALA A 164 -19.82 -4.38 5.99
C ALA A 164 -19.04 -3.12 5.56
N PHE A 165 -19.43 -2.51 4.46
CA PHE A 165 -18.66 -1.46 3.78
C PHE A 165 -19.33 -0.08 3.77
N GLY A 166 -20.47 0.08 4.44
CA GLY A 166 -21.02 1.38 4.81
C GLY A 166 -21.60 2.24 3.69
N ASP A 167 -21.55 1.81 2.42
CA ASP A 167 -22.15 2.53 1.28
C ASP A 167 -23.64 2.15 1.10
N ALA A 168 -24.36 2.02 2.21
CA ALA A 168 -25.82 1.93 2.20
C ALA A 168 -26.39 3.36 2.17
N GLY A 169 -26.46 3.96 0.98
CA GLY A 169 -27.34 5.13 0.75
C GLY A 169 -26.70 6.39 0.17
N ALA A 170 -26.10 6.29 -1.03
CA ALA A 170 -25.99 7.45 -1.92
C ALA A 170 -26.76 7.15 -3.21
N HIS A 171 -28.09 7.26 -3.12
CA HIS A 171 -28.98 7.46 -4.26
C HIS A 171 -29.30 8.95 -4.36
#